data_AF-X1A0Q6-F1
#
_entry.id   AF-X1A0Q6-F1
#
_cell.length_a   1.000
_cell.length_b   1.000
_cell.length_c   1.000
_cell.angle_alpha   90.00
_cell.angle_beta   90.00
_cell.angle_gamma   90.00
#
_symmetry.space_group_name_H-M   'P 1'
#
loop_
_entity.id
_entity.type
_entity.pdbx_description
1 polymer ?
#
loop_
_entity_poly.entity_id
_entity_poly.type
_entity_poly.pdbx_seq_one_letter_code
_entity_poly.pdbx_strand_id
1 'polypeptide(L)'
;ADNVGDNVGDVCGMGADLFESYVESIIATMTLAVVVTAMGIVADSQTAWLIPMLIGAGGLVASVIGCFLVRVGEKVEMSALLGALRRGTLGASILTAVFAFLVIYFLGASIGLFWAVLGGLVAGVLMGESTNYFTSYAFKPTP
;
A
#
# COMPACT_ATOMS: atom_id res chain seq x y z
N ALA A 1 4.87 2.15 33.23
CA ALA A 1 5.75 2.71 32.19
C ALA A 1 5.57 1.92 30.89
N ASP A 2 5.65 0.59 30.96
CA ASP A 2 5.51 -0.35 29.84
C ASP A 2 4.27 -0.13 28.96
N ASN A 3 3.05 -0.23 29.52
CA ASN A 3 1.81 -0.02 28.76
C ASN A 3 1.68 1.37 28.11
N VAL A 4 2.37 2.39 28.65
CA VAL A 4 2.40 3.73 28.04
C VAL A 4 3.44 3.76 26.92
N GLY A 5 4.56 3.04 27.09
CA GLY A 5 5.57 2.81 26.07
C GLY A 5 5.00 2.13 24.82
N ASP A 6 4.19 1.08 24.97
CA ASP A 6 3.57 0.37 23.82
C ASP A 6 2.67 1.32 23.00
N ASN A 7 1.89 2.17 23.66
CA ASN A 7 1.06 3.14 22.97
C ASN A 7 1.90 4.23 22.26
N VAL A 8 2.97 4.70 22.90
CA VAL A 8 3.82 5.76 22.33
C VAL A 8 4.70 5.21 21.19
N GLY A 9 5.22 3.99 21.32
CA GLY A 9 6.04 3.34 20.31
C GLY A 9 5.22 2.77 19.17
N ASP A 10 4.36 1.79 19.46
CA ASP A 10 3.71 0.99 18.43
C ASP A 10 2.56 1.71 17.75
N VAL A 11 1.87 2.62 18.44
CA VAL A 11 0.75 3.38 17.84
C VAL A 11 1.24 4.70 17.29
N CYS A 12 1.82 5.57 18.12
CA CYS A 12 2.24 6.90 17.67
C CYS A 12 3.47 6.84 16.75
N GLY A 13 4.47 6.01 17.10
CA GLY A 13 5.70 5.86 16.31
C GLY A 13 5.43 5.23 14.94
N MET A 14 4.78 4.07 14.91
CA MET A 14 4.45 3.39 13.63
C MET A 14 3.55 4.26 12.74
N GLY A 15 2.58 4.97 13.33
CA GLY A 15 1.70 5.87 12.59
C GLY A 15 2.45 7.03 11.92
N ALA A 16 3.41 7.64 12.63
CA ALA A 16 4.24 8.72 12.10
C ALA A 16 5.19 8.24 11.00
N ASP A 17 5.84 7.09 11.19
CA ASP A 17 6.77 6.48 10.23
C ASP A 17 6.06 6.13 8.90
N LEU A 18 4.88 5.50 8.99
CA LEU A 18 4.06 5.20 7.81
C LEU A 18 3.56 6.46 7.10
N PHE A 19 3.20 7.50 7.85
CA PHE A 19 2.76 8.77 7.27
C PHE A 19 3.91 9.47 6.52
N GLU A 20 5.11 9.52 7.13
CA GLU A 20 6.31 10.07 6.51
C GLU A 20 6.63 9.35 5.20
N SER A 21 6.77 8.02 5.25
CA SER A 21 7.03 7.20 4.06
C SER A 21 5.96 7.36 2.96
N TYR A 22 4.69 7.48 3.35
CA TYR A 22 3.59 7.67 2.40
C TYR A 22 3.68 9.03 1.69
N VAL A 23 3.88 10.11 2.44
CA VAL A 23 3.98 11.47 1.89
C VAL A 23 5.23 11.62 1.03
N GLU A 24 6.37 11.10 1.49
CA GLU A 24 7.63 11.14 0.73
C GLU A 24 7.51 10.42 -0.62
N SER A 25 6.88 9.24 -0.65
CA SER A 25 6.71 8.48 -1.89
C SER A 25 5.87 9.23 -2.94
N ILE A 26 4.82 9.93 -2.51
CA ILE A 26 3.96 10.72 -3.39
C ILE A 26 4.72 11.95 -3.91
N ILE A 27 5.36 12.70 -3.01
CA ILE A 27 6.12 13.89 -3.37
C ILE A 27 7.27 13.53 -4.32
N ALA A 28 8.04 12.48 -4.02
CA ALA A 28 9.13 12.02 -4.87
C ALA A 28 8.64 11.67 -6.29
N THR A 29 7.51 10.97 -6.40
CA THR A 29 6.92 10.61 -7.69
C THR A 29 6.43 11.84 -8.45
N MET A 30 5.80 12.81 -7.77
CA MET A 30 5.37 14.07 -8.37
C MET A 30 6.55 14.91 -8.86
N THR A 31 7.61 15.05 -8.06
CA THR A 31 8.83 15.76 -8.43
C THR A 31 9.49 15.11 -9.64
N LEU A 32 9.58 13.78 -9.66
CA LEU A 32 10.13 13.04 -10.80
C LEU A 32 9.30 13.27 -12.06
N ALA A 33 7.97 13.24 -11.96
CA ALA A 33 7.07 13.50 -13.08
C ALA A 33 7.29 14.89 -13.68
N VAL A 34 7.43 15.93 -12.84
CA VAL A 34 7.70 17.30 -13.28
C VAL A 34 9.08 17.41 -13.95
N VAL A 35 10.12 16.80 -13.37
CA VAL A 35 11.49 16.85 -13.91
C VAL A 35 11.58 16.17 -15.29
N VAL A 36 11.04 14.96 -15.44
CA VAL A 36 11.09 14.20 -16.69
C VAL A 36 10.31 14.91 -17.81
N THR A 37 9.20 15.56 -17.46
CA THR A 37 8.43 16.40 -18.37
C THR A 37 9.23 17.64 -18.79
N ALA A 38 9.85 18.34 -17.83
CA ALA A 38 10.65 19.53 -18.11
C ALA A 38 11.88 19.23 -18.99
N MET A 39 12.42 18.02 -18.91
CA MET A 39 13.51 17.54 -19.78
C MET A 39 13.04 17.13 -21.18
N GLY A 40 11.75 17.23 -21.51
CA GLY A 40 11.20 16.88 -22.82
C GLY A 40 11.22 15.38 -23.13
N ILE A 41 11.44 14.54 -22.12
CA ILE A 41 11.49 13.07 -22.26
C ILE A 41 10.07 12.50 -22.46
N VAL A 42 9.05 13.18 -21.94
CA VAL A 42 7.63 12.83 -22.07
C VAL A 42 6.82 14.08 -22.45
N ALA A 43 5.87 13.94 -23.38
CA ALA A 43 5.21 15.06 -24.05
C ALA A 43 4.03 15.71 -23.28
N ASP A 44 3.47 15.05 -22.27
CA ASP A 44 2.20 15.47 -21.65
C ASP A 44 2.37 15.92 -20.19
N SER A 45 2.31 17.24 -19.98
CA SER A 45 2.77 17.93 -18.77
C SER A 45 1.69 18.17 -17.73
N GLN A 46 0.41 18.22 -18.12
CA GLN A 46 -0.65 18.62 -17.20
C GLN A 46 -1.16 17.47 -16.32
N THR A 47 -1.01 16.24 -16.79
CA THR A 47 -1.63 15.06 -16.15
C THR A 47 -0.63 14.25 -15.30
N ALA A 48 0.69 14.44 -15.50
CA ALA A 48 1.72 13.59 -14.93
C ALA A 48 1.82 13.64 -13.39
N TRP A 49 1.63 14.82 -12.78
CA TRP A 49 1.65 14.98 -11.32
C TRP A 49 0.34 14.56 -10.65
N LEU A 50 -0.79 14.58 -11.39
CA LEU A 50 -2.10 14.16 -10.87
C LEU A 50 -2.19 12.65 -10.67
N ILE A 51 -1.52 11.86 -11.51
CA ILE A 51 -1.56 10.39 -11.46
C ILE A 51 -1.21 9.84 -10.06
N PRO A 52 -0.05 10.16 -9.45
CA PRO A 52 0.28 9.62 -8.12
C PRO A 52 -0.71 10.07 -7.03
N MET A 53 -1.27 11.29 -7.14
CA MET A 53 -2.29 11.76 -6.18
C MET A 53 -3.61 11.00 -6.31
N LEU A 54 -4.08 10.79 -7.54
CA LEU A 54 -5.32 10.05 -7.79
C LEU A 54 -5.18 8.59 -7.37
N ILE A 55 -4.05 7.95 -7.67
CA ILE A 55 -3.76 6.57 -7.23
C ILE A 55 -3.72 6.50 -5.70
N GLY A 56 -3.05 7.45 -5.03
CA GLY A 56 -3.03 7.52 -3.57
C GLY A 56 -4.43 7.70 -2.96
N ALA A 57 -5.23 8.61 -3.50
CA ALA A 57 -6.61 8.83 -3.05
C ALA A 57 -7.49 7.59 -3.25
N GLY A 58 -7.37 6.91 -4.39
CA GLY A 58 -8.06 5.65 -4.65
C GLY A 58 -7.61 4.51 -3.74
N GLY A 59 -6.31 4.43 -3.46
CA GLY A 59 -5.75 3.48 -2.50
C GLY A 59 -6.27 3.68 -1.07
N LEU A 60 -6.49 4.93 -0.66
CA LEU A 60 -7.13 5.23 0.62
C LEU A 60 -8.57 4.73 0.67
N VAL A 61 -9.37 4.97 -0.38
CA VAL A 61 -10.75 4.44 -0.48
C VAL A 61 -10.75 2.92 -0.50
N ALA A 62 -9.85 2.29 -1.26
CA ALA A 62 -9.67 0.84 -1.30
C ALA A 62 -9.32 0.26 0.09
N SER A 63 -8.50 0.97 0.86
CA SER A 63 -8.11 0.58 2.22
C SER A 63 -9.29 0.65 3.19
N VAL A 64 -10.11 1.71 3.11
CA VAL A 64 -11.36 1.82 3.90
C VAL A 64 -12.29 0.64 3.58
N ILE A 65 -12.46 0.29 2.31
CA ILE A 65 -13.26 -0.88 1.90
C ILE A 65 -12.63 -2.18 2.43
N GLY A 66 -11.31 -2.31 2.34
CA GLY A 66 -10.55 -3.47 2.84
C GLY A 66 -10.71 -3.69 4.35
N CYS A 67 -10.79 -2.62 5.15
CA CYS A 67 -11.07 -2.72 6.57
C CYS A 67 -12.39 -3.45 6.87
N PHE A 68 -13.43 -3.22 6.07
CA PHE A 68 -14.72 -3.92 6.24
C PHE A 68 -14.67 -5.41 5.87
N LEU A 69 -13.65 -5.84 5.11
CA LEU A 69 -13.42 -7.24 4.76
C LEU A 69 -12.72 -8.02 5.89
N VAL A 70 -12.10 -7.33 6.85
CA VAL A 70 -11.47 -7.96 8.03
C VAL A 70 -12.57 -8.43 8.97
N ARG A 71 -12.87 -9.73 8.94
CA ARG A 71 -13.83 -10.37 9.84
C ARG A 71 -13.23 -11.62 10.47
N VAL A 72 -13.13 -11.61 11.79
CA VAL A 72 -12.69 -12.76 12.61
C VAL A 72 -13.94 -13.52 13.06
N GLY A 73 -13.91 -14.85 12.94
CA GLY A 73 -14.97 -15.72 13.46
C GLY A 73 -14.83 -15.98 14.97
N GLU A 74 -15.67 -16.86 15.53
CA GLU A 74 -15.68 -17.14 16.98
C GLU A 74 -14.41 -17.83 17.52
N LYS A 75 -13.55 -18.37 16.64
CA LYS A 75 -12.31 -19.04 17.04
C LYS A 75 -11.16 -18.04 17.15
N VAL A 76 -10.67 -17.85 18.38
CA VAL A 76 -9.53 -16.97 18.71
C VAL A 76 -8.21 -17.72 18.49
N GLU A 77 -8.02 -18.24 17.28
CA GLU A 77 -6.75 -18.86 16.87
C GLU A 77 -5.90 -17.81 16.14
N MET A 78 -4.60 -17.74 16.44
CA MET A 78 -3.68 -16.78 15.80
C MET A 78 -3.70 -16.87 14.27
N SER A 79 -3.83 -18.08 13.73
CA SER A 79 -3.95 -18.31 12.28
C SER A 79 -5.24 -17.73 11.69
N ALA A 80 -6.34 -17.72 12.45
CA ALA A 80 -7.61 -17.16 12.02
C ALA A 80 -7.58 -15.63 12.02
N LEU A 81 -6.93 -15.02 13.02
CA LEU A 81 -6.70 -13.57 13.08
C LEU A 81 -5.86 -13.10 11.90
N LEU A 82 -4.75 -13.78 11.64
CA LEU A 82 -3.84 -13.43 10.57
C LEU A 82 -4.46 -13.63 9.19
N GLY A 83 -5.26 -14.70 9.02
CA GLY A 83 -6.06 -14.92 7.82
C GLY A 83 -7.14 -13.87 7.60
N ALA A 84 -7.74 -13.30 8.66
CA ALA A 84 -8.68 -12.19 8.54
C ALA A 84 -7.97 -10.89 8.12
N LEU A 85 -6.83 -10.58 8.73
CA LEU A 85 -6.02 -9.42 8.37
C LEU A 85 -5.55 -9.52 6.91
N ARG A 86 -5.03 -10.68 6.51
CA ARG A 86 -4.59 -10.93 5.13
C ARG A 86 -5.70 -10.74 4.10
N ARG A 87 -6.92 -11.17 4.41
CA ARG A 87 -8.08 -10.94 3.52
C ARG A 87 -8.36 -9.45 3.34
N GLY A 88 -8.26 -8.66 4.40
CA GLY A 88 -8.41 -7.21 4.32
C GLY A 88 -7.31 -6.54 3.51
N THR A 89 -6.05 -6.85 3.79
CA THR A 89 -4.90 -6.24 3.11
C THR A 89 -4.83 -6.63 1.63
N LEU A 90 -4.99 -7.92 1.30
CA LEU A 90 -5.03 -8.37 -0.10
C LEU A 90 -6.24 -7.78 -0.84
N GLY A 91 -7.40 -7.72 -0.18
CA GLY A 91 -8.59 -7.09 -0.76
C GLY A 91 -8.36 -5.63 -1.11
N ALA A 92 -7.77 -4.86 -0.19
CA ALA A 92 -7.37 -3.47 -0.43
C ALA A 92 -6.34 -3.36 -1.56
N SER A 93 -5.30 -4.21 -1.59
CA SER A 93 -4.28 -4.19 -2.65
C SER A 93 -4.86 -4.46 -4.04
N ILE A 94 -5.79 -5.42 -4.16
CA ILE A 94 -6.47 -5.72 -5.43
C ILE A 94 -7.35 -4.54 -5.87
N LEU A 95 -8.13 -3.96 -4.95
CA LEU A 95 -8.94 -2.77 -5.23
C LEU A 95 -8.09 -1.58 -5.68
N THR A 96 -6.94 -1.36 -5.03
CA THR A 96 -5.97 -0.33 -5.42
C THR A 96 -5.41 -0.58 -6.82
N ALA A 97 -5.09 -1.83 -7.17
CA ALA A 97 -4.62 -2.16 -8.52
C ALA A 97 -5.69 -1.88 -9.59
N VAL A 98 -6.95 -2.24 -9.32
CA VAL A 98 -8.08 -1.94 -10.21
C VAL A 98 -8.24 -0.43 -10.37
N PHE A 99 -8.20 0.32 -9.26
CA PHE A 99 -8.32 1.77 -9.31
C PHE A 99 -7.16 2.43 -10.08
N ALA A 100 -5.92 1.98 -9.84
CA ALA A 100 -4.75 2.46 -10.56
C ALA A 100 -4.87 2.22 -12.08
N PHE A 101 -5.35 1.03 -12.48
CA PHE A 101 -5.62 0.75 -13.89
C PHE A 101 -6.65 1.72 -14.48
N LEU A 102 -7.76 1.97 -13.77
CA LEU A 102 -8.80 2.90 -14.23
C LEU A 102 -8.25 4.32 -14.39
N VAL A 103 -7.50 4.82 -13.41
CA VAL A 103 -6.88 6.15 -13.46
C VAL A 103 -5.97 6.26 -14.68
N ILE A 104 -5.08 5.29 -14.89
CA ILE A 104 -4.11 5.30 -16.00
C ILE A 104 -4.84 5.21 -17.35
N TYR A 105 -5.86 4.36 -17.45
CA TYR A 105 -6.65 4.19 -18.66
C TYR A 105 -7.44 5.44 -19.03
N PHE A 106 -8.16 6.05 -18.08
CA PHE A 106 -8.97 7.25 -18.33
C PHE A 106 -8.13 8.50 -18.61
N LEU A 107 -6.92 8.59 -18.05
CA LEU A 107 -5.99 9.68 -18.30
C LEU A 107 -5.14 9.47 -19.57
N GLY A 108 -5.29 8.33 -20.26
CA GLY A 108 -4.51 8.00 -21.46
C GLY A 108 -3.00 7.86 -21.20
N ALA A 109 -2.61 7.57 -19.95
CA ALA A 109 -1.22 7.47 -19.56
C ALA A 109 -0.59 6.15 -20.04
N SER A 110 0.75 6.12 -20.11
CA SER A 110 1.48 4.92 -20.52
C SER A 110 1.15 3.75 -19.58
N ILE A 111 0.79 2.60 -20.16
CA ILE A 111 0.54 1.37 -19.41
C ILE A 111 1.76 0.90 -18.61
N GLY A 112 2.98 1.36 -18.95
CA GLY A 112 4.18 1.12 -18.17
C GLY A 112 4.07 1.62 -16.72
N LEU A 113 3.34 2.72 -16.49
CA LEU A 113 3.06 3.23 -15.13
C LEU A 113 2.22 2.23 -14.32
N PHE A 114 1.29 1.53 -14.97
CA PHE A 114 0.45 0.53 -14.30
C PHE A 114 1.31 -0.65 -13.85
N TRP A 115 2.21 -1.14 -14.71
CA TRP A 115 3.11 -2.22 -14.37
C TRP A 115 4.09 -1.83 -13.24
N ALA A 116 4.54 -0.58 -13.19
CA ALA A 116 5.36 -0.09 -12.09
C ALA A 116 4.60 -0.11 -10.75
N VAL A 117 3.36 0.40 -10.73
CA VAL A 117 2.50 0.38 -9.54
C VAL A 117 2.17 -1.06 -9.12
N LEU A 118 1.83 -1.92 -10.07
CA LEU A 118 1.52 -3.32 -9.81
C LEU A 118 2.74 -4.07 -9.24
N GLY A 119 3.94 -3.81 -9.76
CA GLY A 119 5.18 -4.37 -9.22
C GLY A 119 5.42 -3.97 -7.77
N GLY A 120 5.19 -2.70 -7.43
CA GLY A 120 5.27 -2.21 -6.05
C GLY A 120 4.24 -2.88 -5.12
N LEU A 121 2.99 -3.02 -5.57
CA LEU A 121 1.94 -3.70 -4.80
C LEU A 121 2.28 -5.18 -4.54
N VAL A 122 2.75 -5.89 -5.57
CA VAL A 122 3.18 -7.30 -5.44
C VAL A 122 4.35 -7.41 -4.47
N ALA A 123 5.35 -6.53 -4.59
CA ALA A 123 6.50 -6.51 -3.67
C ALA A 123 6.05 -6.28 -2.21
N GLY A 124 5.14 -5.33 -1.98
CA GLY A 124 4.58 -5.06 -0.65
C GLY A 124 3.86 -6.27 -0.05
N VAL A 125 3.02 -6.94 -0.83
CA VAL A 125 2.34 -8.17 -0.40
C VAL A 125 3.33 -9.29 -0.08
N LEU A 126 4.34 -9.50 -0.93
CA LEU A 126 5.36 -10.51 -0.72
C LEU A 126 6.20 -10.23 0.52
N MET A 127 6.53 -8.97 0.80
CA MET A 127 7.20 -8.59 2.04
C MET A 127 6.34 -8.92 3.26
N GLY A 128 5.04 -8.62 3.23
CA GLY A 128 4.11 -8.96 4.31
C GLY A 128 4.03 -10.48 4.58
N GLU A 129 3.89 -11.29 3.52
CA GLU A 129 3.86 -12.76 3.67
C GLU A 129 5.22 -13.32 4.10
N SER A 130 6.32 -12.73 3.65
CA SER A 130 7.68 -13.14 4.08
C SER A 130 7.89 -12.86 5.57
N THR A 131 7.54 -11.67 6.03
CA THR A 131 7.61 -11.32 7.47
C THR A 131 6.76 -12.28 8.29
N ASN A 132 5.54 -12.59 7.85
CA ASN A 132 4.67 -13.57 8.50
C ASN A 132 5.33 -14.96 8.59
N TYR A 133 5.92 -15.44 7.50
CA TYR A 133 6.59 -16.74 7.48
C TYR A 133 7.72 -16.85 8.52
N PHE A 134 8.47 -15.77 8.77
CA PHE A 134 9.59 -15.76 9.72
C PHE A 134 9.20 -15.40 11.16
N THR A 135 7.97 -14.92 11.41
CA THR A 135 7.54 -14.43 12.73
C THR A 135 6.38 -15.20 13.34
N SER A 136 5.63 -15.97 12.56
CA SER A 136 4.47 -16.72 13.04
C SER A 136 4.84 -18.11 13.51
N TYR A 137 4.46 -18.44 14.76
CA TYR A 137 4.60 -19.75 15.42
C TYR A 137 3.99 -20.94 14.65
N ALA A 138 3.24 -20.68 13.57
CA ALA A 138 2.71 -21.72 12.70
C ALA A 138 3.76 -22.28 11.71
N PHE A 139 4.91 -21.61 11.54
CA PHE A 139 5.93 -21.99 10.57
C PHE A 139 7.21 -22.51 11.23
N LYS A 140 7.91 -23.35 10.48
CA LYS A 140 9.17 -24.01 10.87
C LYS A 140 10.30 -23.08 11.36
N PRO A 141 10.46 -21.82 10.89
CA PRO A 141 11.56 -20.95 11.34
C PRO A 141 11.42 -20.46 12.78
N THR A 142 10.21 -20.43 13.32
CA THR A 142 9.93 -19.99 14.68
C THR A 142 9.70 -21.20 15.59
N PRO A 143 10.33 -21.24 16.78
CA PRO A 143 10.21 -22.34 17.72
C PRO A 143 8.81 -22.47 18.35
#